data_AF-J3ACQ4-F1
#
_entry.id   AF-J3ACQ4-F1
#
_cell.length_a   1.000
_cell.length_b   1.000
_cell.length_c   1.000
_cell.angle_alpha   90.00
_cell.angle_beta   90.00
_cell.angle_gamma   90.00
#
_symmetry.space_group_name_H-M   'P 1'
#
loop_
_entity.id
_entity.type
_entity.pdbx_description
1 polymer ?
#
loop_
_entity_poly.entity_id
_entity_poly.type
_entity_poly.pdbx_seq_one_letter_code
_entity_poly.pdbx_strand_id
1 'polypeptide(L)'
;MAADAQTMLLMTNAIAFVAAAFLFIEWRTLGERFLLSFALGFLSIVVGSSLAPLRQGGSFLVGVWISNSMVPLAHLAFLHGAASFSGRRISRAWFLTPVLCCALMGYAGLDAALGDRDQLMSLFNAGFVAVLSLKAASVLPPASGSGGSETRMLAYTFLFHGSFYTLKALCAFVPGAFVSLSSYAGTMIVVSLFEGVLVAVALAMSIAGALRRRREDRVTRLAESDPLTGLLNRRGFEERLKALYADDQPQDCGALLLIDVDHFKSVNDRFGHQEGDRLLVALAKYLKLRSPAAAIIGRFGGDEFAVVLPRFDEARALDLAHGLCSGFANRMGPENSGTLSIGCAALRGGIEGWPDAHLRADRSLYDAKSEGRNRASLRPVASSAPGELAFFPMAANG
;
A
#
# COMPACT_ATOMS: atom_id res chain seq x y z
N MET A 1 11.79 40.58 13.83
CA MET A 1 11.87 40.60 12.36
C MET A 1 10.60 39.95 11.84
N ALA A 2 9.68 40.72 11.24
CA ALA A 2 8.52 40.14 10.58
C ALA A 2 8.99 39.34 9.36
N ALA A 3 8.36 38.20 9.08
CA ALA A 3 8.64 37.44 7.86
C ALA A 3 8.28 38.29 6.65
N ASP A 4 9.29 38.73 5.89
CA ASP A 4 9.06 39.47 4.65
C ASP A 4 8.61 38.51 3.53
N ALA A 5 7.74 39.01 2.65
CA ALA A 5 7.11 38.22 1.60
C ALA A 5 8.13 37.68 0.57
N GLN A 6 9.23 38.39 0.31
CA GLN A 6 10.28 37.90 -0.60
C GLN A 6 10.99 36.68 -0.02
N THR A 7 11.30 36.70 1.28
CA THR A 7 11.91 35.55 1.97
C THR A 7 11.00 34.34 1.92
N MET A 8 9.70 34.52 2.19
CA MET A 8 8.74 33.43 2.12
C MET A 8 8.60 32.86 0.71
N LEU A 9 8.57 33.72 -0.31
CA LEU A 9 8.54 33.31 -1.71
C LEU A 9 9.79 32.50 -2.11
N LEU A 10 10.98 32.92 -1.65
CA LEU A 10 12.22 32.19 -1.87
C LEU A 10 12.19 30.80 -1.21
N MET A 11 11.67 30.71 0.02
CA MET A 11 11.48 29.44 0.73
C MET A 11 10.49 28.53 -0.01
N THR A 12 9.35 29.06 -0.45
CA THR A 12 8.38 28.31 -1.28
C THR A 12 9.05 27.77 -2.53
N ASN A 13 9.83 28.59 -3.22
CA ASN A 13 10.53 28.18 -4.44
C ASN A 13 11.55 27.06 -4.18
N ALA A 14 12.37 27.19 -3.14
CA ALA A 14 13.37 26.19 -2.77
C ALA A 14 12.72 24.84 -2.40
N ILE A 15 11.68 24.86 -1.56
CA ILE A 15 10.95 23.65 -1.16
C ILE A 15 10.27 22.99 -2.35
N ALA A 16 9.60 23.77 -3.19
CA ALA A 16 8.95 23.26 -4.39
C ALA A 16 9.96 22.67 -5.38
N PHE A 17 11.13 23.29 -5.54
CA PHE A 17 12.19 22.75 -6.40
C PHE A 17 12.70 21.40 -5.91
N VAL A 18 13.01 21.29 -4.61
CA VAL A 18 13.46 20.03 -4.01
C VAL A 18 12.38 18.95 -4.14
N ALA A 19 11.12 19.27 -3.86
CA ALA A 19 10.00 18.35 -4.00
C ALA A 19 9.81 17.90 -5.47
N ALA A 20 9.86 18.82 -6.43
CA ALA A 20 9.76 18.52 -7.86
C ALA A 20 10.88 17.58 -8.32
N ALA A 21 12.13 17.90 -7.97
CA ALA A 21 13.29 17.10 -8.35
C ALA A 21 13.23 15.69 -7.76
N PHE A 22 12.94 15.57 -6.45
CA PHE A 22 12.79 14.29 -5.78
C PHE A 22 11.71 13.42 -6.44
N LEU A 23 10.51 13.98 -6.65
CA LEU A 23 9.39 13.23 -7.24
C LEU A 23 9.64 12.85 -8.70
N PHE A 24 10.36 13.67 -9.45
CA PHE A 24 10.75 13.37 -10.82
C PHE A 24 11.75 12.20 -10.89
N ILE A 25 12.74 12.16 -10.00
CA ILE A 25 13.70 11.04 -9.90
C ILE A 25 12.97 9.75 -9.51
N GLU A 26 12.06 9.83 -8.55
CA GLU A 26 11.26 8.69 -8.12
C GLU A 26 10.33 8.19 -9.24
N TRP A 27 9.73 9.09 -10.00
CA TRP A 27 8.93 8.74 -11.17
C TRP A 27 9.76 7.99 -12.22
N ARG A 28 10.99 8.44 -12.52
CA ARG A 28 11.89 7.75 -13.46
C ARG A 28 12.22 6.32 -13.03
N THR A 29 12.32 6.09 -11.73
CA THR A 29 12.63 4.78 -11.15
C THR A 29 11.42 3.84 -11.13
N LEU A 30 10.24 4.37 -10.80
CA LEU A 30 9.05 3.57 -10.49
C LEU A 30 8.00 3.53 -11.60
N GLY A 31 8.00 4.49 -12.53
CA GLY A 31 7.03 4.59 -13.63
C GLY A 31 5.61 5.01 -13.20
N GLU A 32 5.43 5.42 -11.95
CA GLU A 32 4.11 5.71 -11.37
C GLU A 32 3.59 7.10 -11.76
N ARG A 33 2.46 7.17 -12.47
CA ARG A 33 1.92 8.41 -13.07
C ARG A 33 1.60 9.53 -12.06
N PHE A 34 1.23 9.16 -10.83
CA PHE A 34 0.92 10.14 -9.80
C PHE A 34 2.15 10.97 -9.41
N LEU A 35 3.35 10.36 -9.39
CA LEU A 35 4.60 11.04 -9.05
C LEU A 35 4.93 12.15 -10.07
N LEU A 36 4.79 11.86 -11.36
CA LEU A 36 4.96 12.87 -12.41
C LEU A 36 3.97 14.02 -12.24
N SER A 37 2.72 13.71 -11.89
CA SER A 37 1.68 14.73 -11.73
C SER A 37 1.99 15.67 -10.56
N PHE A 38 2.40 15.12 -9.41
CA PHE A 38 2.84 15.95 -8.28
C PHE A 38 4.13 16.72 -8.59
N ALA A 39 5.10 16.12 -9.29
CA ALA A 39 6.32 16.80 -9.72
C ALA A 39 6.02 18.00 -10.63
N LEU A 40 5.11 17.85 -11.60
CA LEU A 40 4.64 18.94 -12.47
C LEU A 40 3.90 20.03 -11.69
N GLY A 41 3.16 19.67 -10.64
CA GLY A 41 2.52 20.62 -9.75
C GLY A 41 3.55 21.49 -9.01
N PHE A 42 4.55 20.87 -8.39
CA PHE A 42 5.64 21.60 -7.73
C PHE A 42 6.48 22.41 -8.73
N LEU A 43 6.75 21.89 -9.92
CA LEU A 43 7.46 22.62 -10.97
C LEU A 43 6.69 23.87 -11.42
N SER A 44 5.35 23.80 -11.48
CA SER A 44 4.52 24.96 -11.78
C SER A 44 4.64 26.03 -10.68
N ILE A 45 4.70 25.62 -9.40
CA ILE A 45 4.98 26.54 -8.28
C ILE A 45 6.37 27.18 -8.43
N VAL A 46 7.40 26.41 -8.81
CA VAL A 46 8.75 26.94 -9.04
C VAL A 46 8.74 28.02 -10.12
N VAL A 47 8.17 27.71 -11.29
CA VAL A 47 8.07 28.66 -12.41
C VAL A 47 7.31 29.91 -11.98
N GLY A 48 6.15 29.76 -11.34
CA GLY A 48 5.35 30.90 -10.87
C GLY A 48 6.10 31.76 -9.87
N SER A 49 6.78 31.15 -8.91
CA SER A 49 7.53 31.84 -7.85
C SER A 49 8.79 32.53 -8.36
N SER A 50 9.48 31.94 -9.34
CA SER A 50 10.65 32.55 -9.98
C SER A 50 10.28 33.76 -10.86
N LEU A 51 9.08 33.78 -11.43
CA LEU A 51 8.60 34.92 -12.23
C LEU A 51 8.06 36.06 -11.36
N ALA A 52 7.50 35.75 -10.18
CA ALA A 52 6.83 36.72 -9.31
C ALA A 52 7.64 38.00 -8.99
N PRO A 53 8.97 37.95 -8.73
CA PRO A 53 9.76 39.15 -8.41
C PRO A 53 9.82 40.18 -9.54
N LEU A 54 9.61 39.77 -10.80
CA LEU A 54 9.63 40.68 -11.96
C LEU A 54 8.55 41.76 -11.90
N ARG A 55 7.53 41.60 -11.04
CA ARG A 55 6.52 42.64 -10.80
C ARG A 55 7.10 43.92 -10.20
N GLN A 56 8.21 43.82 -9.45
CA GLN A 56 8.90 44.99 -8.89
C GLN A 56 9.56 45.87 -9.96
N GLY A 57 9.92 45.28 -11.10
CA GLY A 57 10.38 45.99 -12.29
C GLY A 57 9.26 46.54 -13.17
N GLY A 58 8.00 46.52 -12.70
CA GLY A 58 6.83 47.01 -13.45
C GLY A 58 6.23 46.00 -14.44
N SER A 59 6.74 44.76 -14.51
CA SER A 59 6.23 43.74 -15.44
C SER A 59 4.93 43.12 -14.95
N PHE A 60 3.79 43.67 -15.37
CA PHE A 60 2.48 43.09 -15.05
C PHE A 60 2.28 41.72 -15.72
N LEU A 61 2.56 41.62 -17.03
CA LEU A 61 2.27 40.40 -17.80
C LEU A 61 3.02 39.18 -17.22
N VAL A 62 4.32 39.32 -16.99
CA VAL A 62 5.17 38.20 -16.55
C VAL A 62 5.14 38.06 -15.04
N GLY A 63 5.40 39.16 -14.32
CA GLY A 63 5.55 39.16 -12.88
C GLY A 63 4.26 38.98 -12.09
N VAL A 64 3.12 39.36 -12.67
CA VAL A 64 1.80 39.25 -12.03
C VAL A 64 0.94 38.20 -12.75
N TRP A 65 0.59 38.38 -14.02
CA TRP A 65 -0.42 37.54 -14.66
C TRP A 65 0.04 36.10 -14.93
N ILE A 66 1.18 35.91 -15.62
CA ILE A 66 1.73 34.57 -15.89
C ILE A 66 2.10 33.86 -14.59
N SER A 67 2.81 34.56 -13.69
CA SER A 67 3.20 34.03 -12.38
C SER A 67 2.00 33.48 -11.59
N ASN A 68 0.92 34.25 -11.45
CA ASN A 68 -0.27 33.79 -10.72
C ASN A 68 -1.05 32.70 -11.49
N SER A 69 -0.97 32.66 -12.81
CA SER A 69 -1.61 31.62 -13.64
C SER A 69 -0.96 30.24 -13.49
N MET A 70 0.29 30.17 -13.01
CA MET A 70 0.93 28.89 -12.68
C MET A 70 0.31 28.21 -11.45
N VAL A 71 -0.31 28.97 -10.55
CA VAL A 71 -0.91 28.44 -9.32
C VAL A 71 -2.08 27.49 -9.60
N PRO A 72 -3.15 27.86 -10.35
CA PRO A 72 -4.22 26.92 -10.66
C PRO A 72 -3.73 25.74 -11.52
N LEU A 73 -2.70 25.92 -12.36
CA LEU A 73 -2.07 24.83 -13.10
C LEU A 73 -1.41 23.81 -12.15
N ALA A 74 -0.69 24.31 -11.14
CA ALA A 74 -0.10 23.46 -10.09
C ALA A 74 -1.17 22.61 -9.38
N HIS A 75 -2.29 23.24 -9.02
CA HIS A 75 -3.37 22.58 -8.29
C HIS A 75 -4.16 21.58 -9.15
N LEU A 76 -4.28 21.82 -10.46
CA LEU A 76 -4.80 20.80 -11.37
C LEU A 76 -3.87 19.57 -11.42
N ALA A 77 -2.56 19.79 -11.48
CA ALA A 77 -1.58 18.71 -11.47
C ALA A 77 -1.61 17.92 -10.15
N PHE A 78 -1.80 18.60 -9.01
CA PHE A 78 -2.02 17.96 -7.70
C PHE A 78 -3.33 17.18 -7.63
N LEU A 79 -4.44 17.71 -8.15
CA LEU A 79 -5.72 16.99 -8.25
C LEU A 79 -5.56 15.72 -9.11
N HIS A 80 -4.91 15.83 -10.26
CA HIS A 80 -4.62 14.69 -11.11
C HIS A 80 -3.73 13.66 -10.40
N GLY A 81 -2.71 14.12 -9.67
CA GLY A 81 -1.84 13.29 -8.84
C GLY A 81 -2.61 12.54 -7.75
N ALA A 82 -3.45 13.23 -6.98
CA ALA A 82 -4.27 12.64 -5.92
C ALA A 82 -5.26 11.59 -6.45
N ALA A 83 -5.90 11.87 -7.59
CA ALA A 83 -6.78 10.93 -8.26
C ALA A 83 -6.02 9.69 -8.75
N SER A 84 -4.90 9.88 -9.45
CA SER A 84 -4.05 8.78 -9.93
C SER A 84 -3.50 7.95 -8.78
N PHE A 85 -3.14 8.57 -7.66
CA PHE A 85 -2.66 7.90 -6.45
C PHE A 85 -3.73 6.96 -5.86
N SER A 86 -4.99 7.37 -5.91
CA SER A 86 -6.15 6.58 -5.45
C SER A 86 -6.74 5.64 -6.52
N GLY A 87 -6.08 5.50 -7.68
CA GLY A 87 -6.60 4.68 -8.79
C GLY A 87 -7.87 5.23 -9.45
N ARG A 88 -8.20 6.51 -9.22
CA ARG A 88 -9.38 7.18 -9.78
C ARG A 88 -9.01 8.01 -11.00
N ARG A 89 -10.01 8.31 -11.83
CA ARG A 89 -9.89 9.23 -12.98
C ARG A 89 -10.73 10.48 -12.73
N ILE A 90 -10.25 11.63 -13.17
CA ILE A 90 -10.99 12.89 -13.18
C ILE A 90 -11.57 13.16 -14.58
N SER A 91 -12.73 13.83 -14.65
CA SER A 91 -13.33 14.24 -15.91
C SER A 91 -12.42 15.21 -16.68
N ARG A 92 -12.44 15.15 -18.01
CA ARG A 92 -11.68 16.06 -18.89
C ARG A 92 -12.05 17.53 -18.70
N ALA A 93 -13.27 17.82 -18.22
CA ALA A 93 -13.71 19.18 -17.93
C ALA A 93 -12.82 19.90 -16.91
N TRP A 94 -12.20 19.16 -15.97
CA TRP A 94 -11.28 19.73 -14.98
C TRP A 94 -10.04 20.37 -15.61
N PHE A 95 -9.63 19.95 -16.81
CA PHE A 95 -8.47 20.54 -17.49
C PHE A 95 -8.73 21.96 -18.03
N LEU A 96 -10.00 22.37 -18.12
CA LEU A 96 -10.38 23.73 -18.51
C LEU A 96 -10.31 24.72 -17.33
N THR A 97 -10.22 24.25 -16.08
CA THR A 97 -10.30 25.15 -14.92
C THR A 97 -9.12 26.13 -14.81
N PRO A 98 -7.84 25.76 -15.08
CA PRO A 98 -6.77 26.75 -15.05
C PRO A 98 -6.87 27.75 -16.21
N VAL A 99 -7.37 27.32 -17.37
CA VAL A 99 -7.60 28.18 -18.53
C VAL A 99 -8.67 29.24 -18.20
N LEU A 100 -9.78 28.82 -17.59
CA LEU A 100 -10.83 29.73 -17.15
C LEU A 100 -10.33 30.71 -16.08
N CYS A 101 -9.59 30.23 -15.08
CA CYS A 101 -9.00 31.10 -14.07
C CYS A 101 -8.05 32.13 -14.68
N CYS A 102 -7.19 31.70 -15.61
CA CYS A 102 -6.25 32.57 -16.33
C CYS A 102 -6.98 33.65 -17.14
N ALA A 103 -8.06 33.28 -17.84
CA ALA A 103 -8.88 34.21 -18.62
C ALA A 103 -9.60 35.25 -17.73
N LEU A 104 -10.20 34.82 -16.61
CA LEU A 104 -10.86 35.72 -15.66
C LEU A 104 -9.87 36.69 -15.00
N MET A 105 -8.66 36.22 -14.69
CA MET A 105 -7.56 37.07 -14.25
C MET A 105 -7.04 37.99 -15.38
N GLY A 106 -7.06 37.55 -16.64
CA GLY A 106 -6.72 38.44 -17.75
C GLY A 106 -7.72 39.59 -17.87
N TYR A 107 -9.02 39.26 -17.83
CA TYR A 107 -10.12 40.20 -17.95
C TYR A 107 -10.09 41.26 -16.85
N ALA A 108 -10.09 40.86 -15.57
CA ALA A 108 -10.06 41.83 -14.48
C ALA A 108 -8.71 42.59 -14.39
N GLY A 109 -7.65 42.09 -15.04
CA GLY A 109 -6.36 42.75 -15.12
C GLY A 109 -6.29 43.85 -16.17
N LEU A 110 -7.10 43.76 -17.22
CA LEU A 110 -7.11 44.71 -18.34
C LEU A 110 -8.17 45.80 -18.19
N ASP A 111 -9.27 45.51 -17.50
CA ASP A 111 -10.38 46.45 -17.35
C ASP A 111 -10.12 47.48 -16.24
N ALA A 112 -9.65 48.65 -16.63
CA ALA A 112 -9.40 49.78 -15.74
C ALA A 112 -10.68 50.37 -15.10
N ALA A 113 -11.88 50.01 -15.60
CA ALA A 113 -13.14 50.46 -15.03
C ALA A 113 -13.53 49.68 -13.76
N LEU A 114 -12.96 48.49 -13.56
CA LEU A 114 -13.08 47.71 -12.32
C LEU A 114 -12.08 48.26 -11.31
N GLY A 115 -12.50 49.21 -10.47
CA GLY A 115 -11.63 49.87 -9.47
C GLY A 115 -10.85 48.94 -8.51
N ASP A 116 -11.21 47.65 -8.45
CA ASP A 116 -10.67 46.63 -7.55
C ASP A 116 -9.93 45.47 -8.29
N ARG A 117 -9.15 45.79 -9.33
CA ARG A 117 -8.40 44.81 -10.15
C ARG A 117 -7.63 43.78 -9.32
N ASP A 118 -6.82 44.21 -8.36
CA ASP A 118 -5.95 43.32 -7.57
C ASP A 118 -6.78 42.35 -6.69
N GLN A 119 -7.91 42.83 -6.15
CA GLN A 119 -8.84 42.03 -5.35
C GLN A 119 -9.56 41.00 -6.22
N LEU A 120 -10.01 41.38 -7.42
CA LEU A 120 -10.64 40.46 -8.39
C LEU A 120 -9.66 39.38 -8.86
N MET A 121 -8.40 39.73 -9.16
CA MET A 121 -7.34 38.76 -9.46
C MET A 121 -7.21 37.73 -8.33
N SER A 122 -7.10 38.24 -7.10
CA SER A 122 -6.92 37.42 -5.90
C SER A 122 -8.13 36.51 -5.67
N LEU A 123 -9.35 37.03 -5.83
CA LEU A 123 -10.59 36.28 -5.70
C LEU A 123 -10.64 35.10 -6.67
N PHE A 124 -10.41 35.34 -7.96
CA PHE A 124 -10.44 34.27 -8.96
C PHE A 124 -9.35 33.25 -8.70
N ASN A 125 -8.11 33.69 -8.46
CA ASN A 125 -7.03 32.77 -8.15
C ASN A 125 -7.36 31.91 -6.92
N ALA A 126 -7.81 32.55 -5.84
CA ALA A 126 -8.07 31.87 -4.58
C ALA A 126 -9.26 30.91 -4.68
N GLY A 127 -10.36 31.31 -5.32
CA GLY A 127 -11.54 30.48 -5.52
C GLY A 127 -11.23 29.23 -6.34
N PHE A 128 -10.45 29.35 -7.41
CA PHE A 128 -10.08 28.18 -8.23
C PHE A 128 -9.12 27.24 -7.50
N VAL A 129 -8.17 27.76 -6.74
CA VAL A 129 -7.30 26.95 -5.87
C VAL A 129 -8.12 26.21 -4.82
N ALA A 130 -9.09 26.87 -4.19
CA ALA A 130 -10.00 26.25 -3.24
C ALA A 130 -10.75 25.07 -3.86
N VAL A 131 -11.39 25.29 -5.01
CA VAL A 131 -12.16 24.26 -5.72
C VAL A 131 -11.29 23.06 -6.11
N LEU A 132 -10.11 23.30 -6.67
CA LEU A 132 -9.19 22.22 -7.08
C LEU A 132 -8.69 21.42 -5.87
N SER A 133 -8.36 22.10 -4.77
CA SER A 133 -7.84 21.46 -3.55
C SER A 133 -8.90 20.67 -2.81
N LEU A 134 -10.11 21.23 -2.64
CA LEU A 134 -11.25 20.49 -2.07
C LEU A 134 -11.63 19.30 -2.95
N LYS A 135 -11.52 19.45 -4.28
CA LYS A 135 -11.73 18.32 -5.19
C LYS A 135 -10.65 17.25 -5.01
N ALA A 136 -9.38 17.64 -4.83
CA ALA A 136 -8.27 16.72 -4.57
C ALA A 136 -8.47 15.95 -3.25
N ALA A 137 -8.98 16.61 -2.21
CA ALA A 137 -9.37 15.93 -0.98
C ALA A 137 -10.51 14.91 -1.22
N SER A 138 -11.54 15.27 -2.00
CA SER A 138 -12.71 14.40 -2.26
C SER A 138 -12.40 13.12 -3.04
N VAL A 139 -11.31 13.09 -3.82
CA VAL A 139 -10.91 11.89 -4.58
C VAL A 139 -10.10 10.91 -3.75
N LEU A 140 -9.55 11.35 -2.62
CA LEU A 140 -8.83 10.48 -1.68
C LEU A 140 -9.83 9.70 -0.81
N PRO A 141 -9.49 8.48 -0.38
CA PRO A 141 -10.37 7.68 0.46
C PRO A 141 -10.60 8.37 1.83
N PRO A 142 -11.81 8.23 2.42
CA PRO A 142 -12.14 8.83 3.71
C PRO A 142 -11.25 8.29 4.83
N ALA A 143 -11.05 9.11 5.87
CA ALA A 143 -10.16 8.81 7.00
C ALA A 143 -10.56 7.58 7.84
N SER A 144 -11.78 7.08 7.68
CA SER A 144 -12.32 5.87 8.30
C SER A 144 -12.06 4.58 7.50
N GLY A 145 -11.47 4.66 6.30
CA GLY A 145 -11.08 3.49 5.52
C GLY A 145 -9.74 2.88 5.94
N SER A 146 -9.39 1.72 5.37
CA SER A 146 -8.10 1.01 5.55
C SER A 146 -6.87 1.75 4.99
N GLY A 147 -6.97 3.06 4.73
CA GLY A 147 -5.87 3.88 4.22
C GLY A 147 -4.82 4.15 5.30
N GLY A 148 -3.54 3.94 4.96
CA GLY A 148 -2.43 4.28 5.85
C GLY A 148 -2.42 5.76 6.26
N SER A 149 -1.80 6.10 7.39
CA SER A 149 -1.72 7.46 7.96
C SER A 149 -1.38 8.56 6.96
N GLU A 150 -0.49 8.32 5.99
CA GLU A 150 -0.05 9.34 5.03
C GLU A 150 -1.09 9.63 3.95
N THR A 151 -1.99 8.68 3.63
CA THR A 151 -3.12 8.98 2.74
C THR A 151 -4.11 9.91 3.45
N ARG A 152 -4.30 9.72 4.77
CA ARG A 152 -5.11 10.61 5.60
C ARG A 152 -4.46 11.98 5.73
N MET A 153 -3.15 12.03 5.95
CA MET A 153 -2.39 13.28 5.99
C MET A 153 -2.53 14.04 4.67
N LEU A 154 -2.36 13.38 3.52
CA LEU A 154 -2.56 13.98 2.19
C LEU A 154 -3.97 14.57 2.02
N ALA A 155 -5.01 13.84 2.44
CA ALA A 155 -6.39 14.31 2.37
C ALA A 155 -6.64 15.52 3.27
N TYR A 156 -6.13 15.50 4.50
CA TYR A 156 -6.25 16.62 5.42
C TYR A 156 -5.46 17.84 4.96
N THR A 157 -4.29 17.65 4.36
CA THR A 157 -3.52 18.75 3.75
C THR A 157 -4.33 19.44 2.66
N PHE A 158 -4.95 18.69 1.74
CA PHE A 158 -5.81 19.28 0.71
C PHE A 158 -7.08 19.93 1.26
N LEU A 159 -7.69 19.33 2.29
CA LEU A 159 -8.87 19.89 2.94
C LEU A 159 -8.55 21.21 3.64
N PHE A 160 -7.46 21.24 4.41
CA PHE A 160 -6.96 22.43 5.09
C PHE A 160 -6.65 23.54 4.08
N HIS A 161 -5.88 23.20 3.03
CA HIS A 161 -5.52 24.14 1.98
C HIS A 161 -6.74 24.71 1.25
N GLY A 162 -7.67 23.83 0.83
CA GLY A 162 -8.90 24.25 0.17
C GLY A 162 -9.80 25.11 1.04
N SER A 163 -9.87 24.82 2.34
CA SER A 163 -10.63 25.63 3.31
C SER A 163 -9.98 27.00 3.54
N PHE A 164 -8.66 27.05 3.67
CA PHE A 164 -7.90 28.30 3.78
C PHE A 164 -8.13 29.19 2.55
N TYR A 165 -8.06 28.62 1.35
CA TYR A 165 -8.28 29.36 0.10
C TYR A 165 -9.74 29.77 -0.11
N THR A 166 -10.70 29.00 0.43
CA THR A 166 -12.12 29.42 0.46
C THR A 166 -12.29 30.66 1.33
N LEU A 167 -11.72 30.65 2.54
CA LEU A 167 -11.74 31.81 3.44
C LEU A 167 -11.04 33.02 2.80
N LYS A 168 -9.88 32.80 2.18
CA LYS A 168 -9.14 33.84 1.45
C LYS A 168 -9.99 34.49 0.35
N ALA A 169 -10.73 33.70 -0.42
CA ALA A 169 -11.63 34.20 -1.45
C ALA A 169 -12.80 35.01 -0.86
N LEU A 170 -13.40 34.54 0.24
CA LEU A 170 -14.48 35.26 0.93
C LEU A 170 -14.02 36.60 1.53
N CYS A 171 -12.75 36.69 1.92
CA CYS A 171 -12.16 37.91 2.47
C CYS A 171 -11.58 38.86 1.39
N ALA A 172 -11.75 38.59 0.10
CA ALA A 172 -11.10 39.33 -1.00
C ALA A 172 -11.30 40.87 -0.93
N PHE A 173 -12.45 41.31 -0.44
CA PHE A 173 -12.84 42.73 -0.35
C PHE A 173 -12.81 43.30 1.08
N VAL A 174 -12.25 42.56 2.05
CA VAL A 174 -12.11 43.06 3.43
C VAL A 174 -11.02 44.14 3.46
N PRO A 175 -11.31 45.37 3.93
CA PRO A 175 -10.33 46.46 3.97
C PRO A 175 -9.06 46.06 4.74
N GLY A 176 -7.89 46.32 4.16
CA GLY A 176 -6.59 46.02 4.77
C GLY A 176 -6.13 44.55 4.71
N ALA A 177 -7.01 43.61 4.35
CA ALA A 177 -6.60 42.21 4.13
C ALA A 177 -5.75 42.06 2.85
N PHE A 178 -6.15 42.78 1.79
CA PHE A 178 -5.45 42.87 0.51
C PHE A 178 -5.10 44.34 0.24
N VAL A 179 -3.81 44.66 0.16
CA VAL A 179 -3.36 46.03 -0.12
C VAL A 179 -3.03 46.18 -1.59
N SER A 180 -2.14 45.35 -2.14
CA SER A 180 -1.95 45.25 -3.59
C SER A 180 -1.19 43.99 -3.98
N LEU A 181 -1.73 43.28 -4.97
CA LEU A 181 -1.09 42.12 -5.59
C LEU A 181 0.11 42.56 -6.45
N SER A 182 -0.02 43.74 -7.06
CA SER A 182 0.98 44.37 -7.92
C SER A 182 2.19 44.87 -7.14
N SER A 183 2.00 45.48 -5.96
CA SER A 183 3.12 45.91 -5.08
C SER A 183 3.58 44.85 -4.08
N TYR A 184 2.94 43.66 -4.09
CA TYR A 184 3.26 42.56 -3.18
C TYR A 184 3.08 42.92 -1.70
N ALA A 185 2.08 43.75 -1.40
CA ALA A 185 1.81 44.27 -0.07
C ALA A 185 0.48 43.71 0.49
N GLY A 186 0.49 43.42 1.80
CA GLY A 186 -0.70 43.03 2.56
C GLY A 186 -0.51 41.76 3.37
N THR A 187 -1.18 41.69 4.52
CA THR A 187 -1.07 40.58 5.48
C THR A 187 -1.45 39.24 4.84
N MET A 188 -2.45 39.23 3.97
CA MET A 188 -2.90 37.98 3.33
C MET A 188 -1.84 37.35 2.41
N ILE A 189 -0.95 38.14 1.80
CA ILE A 189 0.14 37.61 0.97
C ILE A 189 1.11 36.80 1.83
N VAL A 190 1.60 37.38 2.92
CA VAL A 190 2.54 36.72 3.84
C VAL A 190 1.91 35.47 4.45
N VAL A 191 0.65 35.57 4.91
CA VAL A 191 -0.08 34.42 5.48
C VAL A 191 -0.26 33.32 4.43
N SER A 192 -0.60 33.67 3.18
CA SER A 192 -0.75 32.69 2.09
C SER A 192 0.56 32.01 1.71
N LEU A 193 1.69 32.74 1.73
CA LEU A 193 3.00 32.15 1.42
C LEU A 193 3.45 31.21 2.54
N PHE A 194 3.25 31.62 3.79
CA PHE A 194 3.54 30.76 4.94
C PHE A 194 2.69 29.49 4.92
N GLU A 195 1.38 29.62 4.68
CA GLU A 195 0.48 28.49 4.50
C GLU A 195 0.93 27.60 3.32
N GLY A 196 1.30 28.19 2.19
CA GLY A 196 1.81 27.47 1.02
C GLY A 196 3.11 26.71 1.30
N VAL A 197 4.01 27.25 2.12
CA VAL A 197 5.22 26.54 2.60
C VAL A 197 4.82 25.30 3.41
N LEU A 198 3.89 25.44 4.37
CA LEU A 198 3.41 24.32 5.18
C LEU A 198 2.76 23.23 4.31
N VAL A 199 1.92 23.63 3.36
CA VAL A 199 1.26 22.69 2.43
C VAL A 199 2.26 22.00 1.52
N ALA A 200 3.24 22.74 0.95
CA ALA A 200 4.26 22.16 0.09
C ALA A 200 5.07 21.07 0.82
N VAL A 201 5.48 21.35 2.06
CA VAL A 201 6.18 20.36 2.92
C VAL A 201 5.27 19.18 3.24
N ALA A 202 4.02 19.43 3.66
CA ALA A 202 3.08 18.37 4.03
C ALA A 202 2.74 17.45 2.85
N LEU A 203 2.56 18.00 1.64
CA LEU A 203 2.36 17.25 0.41
C LEU A 203 3.59 16.40 0.09
N ALA A 204 4.79 16.98 0.10
CA ALA A 204 6.03 16.26 -0.19
C ALA A 204 6.25 15.11 0.81
N MET A 205 6.05 15.36 2.10
CA MET A 205 6.17 14.34 3.16
C MET A 205 5.12 13.24 3.05
N SER A 206 3.87 13.60 2.72
CA SER A 206 2.80 12.61 2.53
C SER A 206 3.10 11.65 1.38
N ILE A 207 3.61 12.18 0.26
CA ILE A 207 3.97 11.37 -0.92
C ILE A 207 5.21 10.52 -0.62
N ALA A 208 6.23 11.09 0.02
CA ALA A 208 7.44 10.37 0.40
C ALA A 208 7.13 9.20 1.37
N GLY A 209 6.29 9.42 2.38
CA GLY A 209 5.88 8.35 3.31
C GLY A 209 4.99 7.29 2.63
N ALA A 210 4.07 7.70 1.76
CA ALA A 210 3.30 6.75 0.94
C ALA A 210 4.21 5.88 0.06
N LEU A 211 5.26 6.47 -0.52
CA LEU A 211 6.23 5.73 -1.32
C LEU A 211 7.05 4.77 -0.46
N ARG A 212 7.55 5.24 0.69
CA ARG A 212 8.28 4.41 1.65
C ARG A 212 7.49 3.17 2.02
N ARG A 213 6.21 3.32 2.38
CA ARG A 213 5.36 2.18 2.72
C ARG A 213 5.11 1.23 1.58
N ARG A 214 4.89 1.73 0.35
CA ARG A 214 4.78 0.82 -0.81
C ARG A 214 6.05 -0.01 -1.02
N ARG A 215 7.22 0.56 -0.75
CA ARG A 215 8.50 -0.16 -0.81
C ARG A 215 8.60 -1.17 0.33
N GLU A 216 8.27 -0.79 1.56
CA GLU A 216 8.23 -1.69 2.71
C GLU A 216 7.27 -2.86 2.46
N ASP A 217 6.03 -2.60 2.02
CA ASP A 217 5.05 -3.64 1.67
C ASP A 217 5.56 -4.56 0.56
N ARG A 218 6.30 -4.02 -0.42
CA ARG A 218 6.89 -4.84 -1.50
C ARG A 218 8.03 -5.70 -0.97
N VAL A 219 8.89 -5.16 -0.11
CA VAL A 219 9.98 -5.90 0.53
C VAL A 219 9.40 -7.00 1.43
N THR A 220 8.39 -6.68 2.24
CA THR A 220 7.68 -7.64 3.10
C THR A 220 7.07 -8.76 2.25
N ARG A 221 6.32 -8.44 1.20
CA ARG A 221 5.73 -9.45 0.30
C ARG A 221 6.79 -10.34 -0.36
N LEU A 222 7.89 -9.75 -0.85
CA LEU A 222 9.00 -10.51 -1.44
C LEU A 222 9.69 -11.42 -0.41
N ALA A 223 9.75 -10.98 0.84
CA ALA A 223 10.38 -11.72 1.91
C ALA A 223 9.41 -12.69 2.63
N GLU A 224 8.13 -12.70 2.30
CA GLU A 224 7.09 -13.61 2.82
C GLU A 224 6.53 -14.59 1.79
N SER A 225 6.90 -14.44 0.51
CA SER A 225 6.43 -15.31 -0.56
C SER A 225 7.59 -16.12 -1.17
N ASP A 226 7.28 -17.32 -1.64
CA ASP A 226 8.17 -18.12 -2.47
C ASP A 226 8.16 -17.58 -3.92
N PRO A 227 9.31 -17.23 -4.51
CA PRO A 227 9.37 -16.56 -5.81
C PRO A 227 8.96 -17.44 -6.99
N LEU A 228 9.04 -18.77 -6.86
CA LEU A 228 8.67 -19.70 -7.92
C LEU A 228 7.14 -19.91 -7.97
N THR A 229 6.54 -20.19 -6.82
CA THR A 229 5.14 -20.63 -6.74
C THR A 229 4.17 -19.52 -6.38
N GLY A 230 4.64 -18.40 -5.80
CA GLY A 230 3.81 -17.34 -5.26
C GLY A 230 2.94 -17.79 -4.07
N LEU A 231 3.30 -18.88 -3.40
CA LEU A 231 2.81 -19.25 -2.08
C LEU A 231 3.57 -18.49 -1.00
N LEU A 232 3.11 -18.59 0.26
CA LEU A 232 3.91 -18.11 1.38
C LEU A 232 5.21 -18.90 1.45
N ASN A 233 6.32 -18.24 1.72
CA ASN A 233 7.52 -18.94 2.18
C ASN A 233 7.36 -19.30 3.67
N ARG A 234 8.33 -20.03 4.24
CA ARG A 234 8.26 -20.44 5.65
C ARG A 234 8.00 -19.27 6.61
N ARG A 235 8.66 -18.13 6.40
CA ARG A 235 8.49 -16.93 7.24
C ARG A 235 7.09 -16.34 7.11
N GLY A 236 6.60 -16.17 5.89
CA GLY A 236 5.25 -15.65 5.64
C GLY A 236 4.15 -16.59 6.14
N PHE A 237 4.40 -17.90 6.11
CA PHE A 237 3.50 -18.91 6.65
C PHE A 237 3.36 -18.78 8.17
N GLU A 238 4.48 -18.68 8.89
CA GLU A 238 4.50 -18.51 10.34
C GLU A 238 3.87 -17.17 10.78
N GLU A 239 4.13 -16.06 10.06
CA GLU A 239 3.49 -14.77 10.34
C GLU A 239 1.97 -14.81 10.12
N ARG A 240 1.52 -15.48 9.05
CA ARG A 240 0.08 -15.65 8.80
C ARG A 240 -0.58 -16.53 9.85
N LEU A 241 0.15 -17.54 10.35
CA LEU A 241 -0.30 -18.39 11.43
C LEU A 241 -0.42 -17.62 12.75
N LYS A 242 0.57 -16.79 13.10
CA LYS A 242 0.49 -15.88 14.26
C LYS A 242 -0.74 -14.98 14.18
N ALA A 243 -0.96 -14.35 13.04
CA ALA A 243 -2.09 -13.44 12.85
C ALA A 243 -3.46 -14.15 12.95
N LEU A 244 -3.56 -15.41 12.49
CA LEU A 244 -4.78 -16.20 12.61
C LEU A 244 -5.16 -16.50 14.07
N TYR A 245 -4.16 -16.69 14.93
CA TYR A 245 -4.33 -17.06 16.34
C TYR A 245 -4.13 -15.90 17.33
N ALA A 246 -4.03 -14.66 16.84
CA ALA A 246 -3.75 -13.48 17.67
C ALA A 246 -4.90 -13.11 18.64
N ASP A 247 -6.14 -13.50 18.34
CA ASP A 247 -7.33 -13.13 19.13
C ASP A 247 -7.69 -14.16 20.24
N ASP A 248 -6.75 -15.04 20.59
CA ASP A 248 -6.78 -15.92 21.77
C ASP A 248 -8.15 -16.59 22.04
N GLN A 249 -8.81 -17.10 20.99
CA GLN A 249 -10.02 -17.90 21.17
C GLN A 249 -9.61 -19.33 21.58
N PRO A 250 -9.97 -19.79 22.79
CA PRO A 250 -9.45 -21.01 23.40
C PRO A 250 -9.98 -22.33 22.78
N GLN A 251 -10.51 -22.30 21.54
CA GLN A 251 -11.12 -23.46 20.88
C GLN A 251 -10.69 -23.73 19.43
N ASP A 252 -9.79 -22.96 18.83
CA ASP A 252 -9.44 -23.15 17.41
C ASP A 252 -8.42 -24.31 17.20
N CYS A 253 -8.90 -25.55 17.38
CA CYS A 253 -8.26 -26.74 16.84
C CYS A 253 -8.21 -26.64 15.31
N GLY A 254 -7.02 -26.73 14.74
CA GLY A 254 -6.81 -26.86 13.30
C GLY A 254 -6.09 -28.16 12.97
N ALA A 255 -5.75 -28.32 11.70
CA ALA A 255 -4.86 -29.37 11.25
C ALA A 255 -3.72 -28.80 10.40
N LEU A 256 -2.55 -29.40 10.54
CA LEU A 256 -1.39 -29.18 9.69
C LEU A 256 -1.23 -30.36 8.74
N LEU A 257 -1.06 -30.05 7.45
CA LEU A 257 -0.60 -30.98 6.44
C LEU A 257 0.82 -30.59 6.02
N LEU A 258 1.77 -31.51 6.12
CA LEU A 258 3.06 -31.43 5.45
C LEU A 258 3.03 -32.29 4.20
N ILE A 259 3.41 -31.73 3.07
CA ILE A 259 3.24 -32.30 1.74
C ILE A 259 4.60 -32.32 1.06
N ASP A 260 4.95 -33.46 0.48
CA ASP A 260 6.19 -33.66 -0.27
C ASP A 260 5.89 -34.29 -1.63
N VAL A 261 6.63 -33.86 -2.66
CA VAL A 261 6.50 -34.40 -4.01
C VAL A 261 7.35 -35.66 -4.13
N ASP A 262 6.69 -36.79 -4.26
CA ASP A 262 7.35 -38.08 -4.41
C ASP A 262 8.25 -38.09 -5.65
N HIS A 263 9.49 -38.55 -5.45
CA HIS A 263 10.48 -38.70 -6.51
C HIS A 263 10.82 -37.40 -7.28
N PHE A 264 10.67 -36.22 -6.65
CA PHE A 264 10.95 -34.93 -7.28
C PHE A 264 12.36 -34.84 -7.88
N LYS A 265 13.38 -35.38 -7.20
CA LYS A 265 14.74 -35.45 -7.72
C LYS A 265 14.82 -36.22 -9.04
N SER A 266 14.13 -37.35 -9.15
CA SER A 266 14.09 -38.15 -10.38
C SER A 266 13.42 -37.39 -11.54
N VAL A 267 12.42 -36.55 -11.26
CA VAL A 267 11.80 -35.66 -12.25
C VAL A 267 12.83 -34.64 -12.76
N ASN A 268 13.57 -34.00 -11.85
CA ASN A 268 14.63 -33.07 -12.21
C ASN A 268 15.74 -33.74 -13.03
N ASP A 269 16.18 -34.94 -12.61
CA ASP A 269 17.27 -35.67 -13.27
C ASP A 269 16.88 -36.14 -14.68
N ARG A 270 15.60 -36.49 -14.90
CA ARG A 270 15.10 -37.00 -16.18
C ARG A 270 14.65 -35.92 -17.16
N PHE A 271 14.01 -34.86 -16.66
CA PHE A 271 13.35 -33.84 -17.49
C PHE A 271 13.94 -32.44 -17.34
N GLY A 272 14.92 -32.27 -16.46
CA GLY A 272 15.57 -31.00 -16.17
C GLY A 272 14.81 -30.15 -15.15
N HIS A 273 15.54 -29.22 -14.53
CA HIS A 273 15.00 -28.34 -13.47
C HIS A 273 13.79 -27.50 -13.90
N GLN A 274 13.69 -27.14 -15.18
CA GLN A 274 12.54 -26.36 -15.68
C GLN A 274 11.22 -27.14 -15.58
N GLU A 275 11.23 -28.45 -15.79
CA GLU A 275 10.03 -29.28 -15.62
C GLU A 275 9.72 -29.52 -14.14
N GLY A 276 10.73 -29.67 -13.29
CA GLY A 276 10.55 -29.67 -11.84
C GLY A 276 9.90 -28.37 -11.35
N ASP A 277 10.36 -27.22 -11.82
CA ASP A 277 9.78 -25.92 -11.51
C ASP A 277 8.30 -25.84 -11.95
N ARG A 278 7.98 -26.34 -13.15
CA ARG A 278 6.59 -26.42 -13.63
C ARG A 278 5.73 -27.32 -12.77
N LEU A 279 6.26 -28.45 -12.30
CA LEU A 279 5.58 -29.36 -11.40
C LEU A 279 5.24 -28.68 -10.05
N LEU A 280 6.21 -27.96 -9.47
CA LEU A 280 5.99 -27.20 -8.23
C LEU A 280 4.94 -26.09 -8.40
N VAL A 281 4.96 -25.37 -9.53
CA VAL A 281 3.95 -24.36 -9.86
C VAL A 281 2.57 -25.00 -10.07
N ALA A 282 2.50 -26.17 -10.69
CA ALA A 282 1.26 -26.92 -10.87
C ALA A 282 0.67 -27.38 -9.53
N LEU A 283 1.52 -27.89 -8.62
CA LEU A 283 1.11 -28.26 -7.27
C LEU A 283 0.61 -27.05 -6.48
N ALA A 284 1.33 -25.92 -6.52
CA ALA A 284 0.91 -24.71 -5.83
C ALA A 284 -0.49 -24.22 -6.27
N LYS A 285 -0.76 -24.24 -7.59
CA LYS A 285 -2.09 -23.91 -8.14
C LYS A 285 -3.15 -24.93 -7.72
N TYR A 286 -2.79 -26.21 -7.69
CA TYR A 286 -3.69 -27.27 -7.27
C TYR A 286 -4.08 -27.16 -5.79
N LEU A 287 -3.11 -26.93 -4.90
CA LEU A 287 -3.37 -26.71 -3.47
C LEU A 287 -4.29 -25.50 -3.25
N LYS A 288 -4.01 -24.35 -3.89
CA LYS A 288 -4.89 -23.16 -3.81
C LYS A 288 -6.33 -23.44 -4.27
N LEU A 289 -6.52 -24.29 -5.27
CA LEU A 289 -7.84 -24.61 -5.82
C LEU A 289 -8.63 -25.59 -4.93
N ARG A 290 -7.94 -26.53 -4.28
CA ARG A 290 -8.58 -27.64 -3.55
C ARG A 290 -8.68 -27.39 -2.05
N SER A 291 -7.85 -26.52 -1.50
CA SER A 291 -7.93 -26.11 -0.11
C SER A 291 -9.05 -25.09 0.11
N PRO A 292 -9.69 -25.07 1.29
CA PRO A 292 -10.67 -24.06 1.67
C PRO A 292 -10.09 -22.63 1.61
N ALA A 293 -10.96 -21.63 1.43
CA ALA A 293 -10.54 -20.22 1.37
C ALA A 293 -9.82 -19.72 2.64
N ALA A 294 -10.10 -20.33 3.79
CA ALA A 294 -9.46 -20.01 5.07
C ALA A 294 -8.09 -20.69 5.25
N ALA A 295 -7.67 -21.58 4.35
CA ALA A 295 -6.42 -22.31 4.49
C ALA A 295 -5.20 -21.40 4.30
N ILE A 296 -4.15 -21.65 5.08
CA ILE A 296 -2.84 -21.03 4.90
C ILE A 296 -1.97 -22.04 4.15
N ILE A 297 -1.36 -21.63 3.04
CA ILE A 297 -0.59 -22.53 2.16
C ILE A 297 0.79 -21.92 1.95
N GLY A 298 1.84 -22.70 2.18
CA GLY A 298 3.22 -22.28 1.99
C GLY A 298 4.11 -23.34 1.35
N ARG A 299 5.24 -22.90 0.79
CA ARG A 299 6.35 -23.74 0.35
C ARG A 299 7.57 -23.42 1.20
N PHE A 300 8.13 -24.41 1.87
CA PHE A 300 9.23 -24.20 2.83
C PHE A 300 10.61 -24.28 2.19
N GLY A 301 10.71 -24.96 1.05
CA GLY A 301 11.92 -25.10 0.26
C GLY A 301 11.89 -26.40 -0.53
N GLY A 302 12.66 -26.50 -1.62
CA GLY A 302 12.69 -27.71 -2.44
C GLY A 302 11.29 -28.14 -2.92
N ASP A 303 10.88 -29.33 -2.52
CA ASP A 303 9.61 -29.99 -2.79
C ASP A 303 8.65 -30.04 -1.58
N GLU A 304 8.97 -29.31 -0.51
CA GLU A 304 8.18 -29.31 0.73
C GLU A 304 7.15 -28.17 0.76
N PHE A 305 5.89 -28.55 0.98
CA PHE A 305 4.75 -27.65 1.14
C PHE A 305 4.06 -27.90 2.47
N ALA A 306 3.43 -26.85 3.00
CA ALA A 306 2.63 -26.91 4.22
C ALA A 306 1.25 -26.29 4.00
N VAL A 307 0.23 -26.88 4.61
CA VAL A 307 -1.14 -26.36 4.64
C VAL A 307 -1.65 -26.36 6.08
N VAL A 308 -2.07 -25.20 6.59
CA VAL A 308 -2.87 -25.12 7.83
C VAL A 308 -4.34 -24.99 7.46
N LEU A 309 -5.15 -25.84 8.07
CA LEU A 309 -6.61 -25.91 7.92
C LEU A 309 -7.26 -25.47 9.24
N PRO A 310 -7.68 -24.21 9.36
CA PRO A 310 -8.35 -23.75 10.57
C PRO A 310 -9.68 -24.46 10.74
N ARG A 311 -10.01 -24.91 11.97
CA ARG A 311 -11.30 -25.56 12.30
C ARG A 311 -11.53 -26.87 11.55
N PHE A 312 -10.44 -27.59 11.28
CA PHE A 312 -10.47 -28.97 10.80
C PHE A 312 -10.06 -29.89 11.95
N ASP A 313 -10.83 -30.95 12.14
CA ASP A 313 -10.41 -32.08 12.95
C ASP A 313 -9.49 -33.01 12.14
N GLU A 314 -8.90 -33.99 12.82
CA GLU A 314 -7.95 -34.92 12.21
C GLU A 314 -8.57 -35.76 11.08
N ALA A 315 -9.84 -36.17 11.23
CA ALA A 315 -10.53 -36.98 10.23
C ALA A 315 -10.77 -36.19 8.93
N ARG A 316 -11.33 -34.97 9.02
CA ARG A 316 -11.57 -34.11 7.85
C ARG A 316 -10.27 -33.67 7.19
N ALA A 317 -9.21 -33.47 7.97
CA ALA A 317 -7.90 -33.15 7.44
C ALA A 317 -7.30 -34.33 6.65
N LEU A 318 -7.42 -35.54 7.18
CA LEU A 318 -6.98 -36.76 6.52
C LEU A 318 -7.76 -37.04 5.22
N ASP A 319 -9.09 -36.89 5.25
CA ASP A 319 -9.95 -37.03 4.08
C ASP A 319 -9.56 -36.03 2.97
N LEU A 320 -9.33 -34.77 3.34
CA LEU A 320 -8.85 -33.76 2.38
C LEU A 320 -7.48 -34.15 1.82
N ALA A 321 -6.56 -34.61 2.68
CA ALA A 321 -5.23 -35.03 2.25
C ALA A 321 -5.27 -36.22 1.27
N HIS A 322 -6.09 -37.24 1.51
CA HIS A 322 -6.33 -38.32 0.54
C HIS A 322 -6.91 -37.80 -0.79
N GLY A 323 -7.85 -36.85 -0.72
CA GLY A 323 -8.39 -36.16 -1.89
C GLY A 323 -7.32 -35.37 -2.66
N LEU A 324 -6.36 -34.75 -1.97
CA LEU A 324 -5.24 -34.06 -2.58
C LEU A 324 -4.31 -35.03 -3.32
N CYS A 325 -3.88 -36.12 -2.67
CA CYS A 325 -3.03 -37.15 -3.29
C CYS A 325 -3.66 -37.73 -4.56
N SER A 326 -4.89 -38.26 -4.44
CA SER A 326 -5.58 -38.91 -5.55
C SER A 326 -5.87 -37.94 -6.71
N GLY A 327 -6.34 -36.73 -6.42
CA GLY A 327 -6.62 -35.74 -7.45
C GLY A 327 -5.37 -35.19 -8.14
N PHE A 328 -4.24 -35.07 -7.43
CA PHE A 328 -2.99 -34.62 -8.05
C PHE A 328 -2.39 -35.70 -8.95
N ALA A 329 -2.35 -36.95 -8.47
CA ALA A 329 -1.90 -38.09 -9.27
C ALA A 329 -2.68 -38.22 -10.59
N ASN A 330 -4.01 -38.10 -10.54
CA ASN A 330 -4.87 -38.14 -11.72
C ASN A 330 -4.60 -36.99 -12.69
N ARG A 331 -4.23 -35.80 -12.19
CA ARG A 331 -3.97 -34.62 -13.01
C ARG A 331 -2.66 -34.69 -13.77
N MET A 332 -1.64 -35.30 -13.16
CA MET A 332 -0.30 -35.36 -13.75
C MET A 332 -0.19 -36.45 -14.84
N GLY A 333 -0.98 -37.52 -14.75
CA GLY A 333 -0.97 -38.61 -15.73
C GLY A 333 0.29 -39.50 -15.65
N PRO A 334 0.34 -40.59 -16.44
CA PRO A 334 1.38 -41.61 -16.31
C PRO A 334 2.78 -41.16 -16.74
N GLU A 335 2.90 -40.14 -17.61
CA GLU A 335 4.18 -39.64 -18.12
C GLU A 335 4.82 -38.54 -17.26
N ASN A 336 4.13 -38.06 -16.21
CA ASN A 336 4.54 -36.89 -15.42
C ASN A 336 4.58 -37.23 -13.91
N SER A 337 5.51 -38.11 -13.56
CA SER A 337 5.54 -38.97 -12.36
C SER A 337 5.83 -38.26 -11.02
N GLY A 338 5.05 -37.25 -10.64
CA GLY A 338 5.04 -36.69 -9.30
C GLY A 338 3.74 -37.04 -8.58
N THR A 339 3.81 -37.88 -7.55
CA THR A 339 2.71 -38.10 -6.59
C THR A 339 2.98 -37.32 -5.30
N LEU A 340 2.02 -37.32 -4.37
CA LEU A 340 2.16 -36.61 -3.11
C LEU A 340 2.18 -37.61 -1.95
N SER A 341 3.15 -37.46 -1.07
CA SER A 341 3.07 -37.99 0.30
C SER A 341 2.66 -36.87 1.24
N ILE A 342 1.70 -37.14 2.13
CA ILE A 342 1.16 -36.13 3.05
C ILE A 342 1.16 -36.65 4.48
N GLY A 343 1.76 -35.90 5.40
CA GLY A 343 1.66 -36.11 6.84
C GLY A 343 0.68 -35.16 7.48
N CYS A 344 -0.27 -35.68 8.24
CA CYS A 344 -1.29 -34.90 8.93
C CYS A 344 -1.03 -34.85 10.44
N ALA A 345 -1.29 -33.71 11.08
CA ALA A 345 -1.29 -33.60 12.53
C ALA A 345 -2.32 -32.56 13.01
N ALA A 346 -2.93 -32.80 14.17
CA ALA A 346 -3.69 -31.74 14.85
C ALA A 346 -2.77 -30.58 15.23
N LEU A 347 -3.25 -29.36 14.97
CA LEU A 347 -2.68 -28.11 15.45
C LEU A 347 -3.52 -27.62 16.63
N ARG A 348 -2.93 -27.65 17.82
CA ARG A 348 -3.56 -27.23 19.09
C ARG A 348 -2.73 -26.10 19.70
N GLY A 349 -3.34 -25.14 20.37
CA GLY A 349 -2.60 -24.03 21.01
C GLY A 349 -2.01 -23.02 20.02
N GLY A 350 -2.62 -22.86 18.83
CA GLY A 350 -2.22 -21.86 17.85
C GLY A 350 -0.75 -21.93 17.43
N ILE A 351 -0.07 -20.78 17.40
CA ILE A 351 1.35 -20.70 17.04
C ILE A 351 2.27 -21.39 18.04
N GLU A 352 1.91 -21.45 19.33
CA GLU A 352 2.74 -22.11 20.35
C GLU A 352 2.82 -23.62 20.14
N GLY A 353 1.76 -24.22 19.61
CA GLY A 353 1.74 -25.64 19.22
C GLY A 353 2.31 -25.93 17.84
N TRP A 354 2.73 -24.92 17.08
CA TRP A 354 3.33 -25.10 15.74
C TRP A 354 4.53 -26.06 15.73
N PRO A 355 5.54 -25.93 16.61
CA PRO A 355 6.72 -26.80 16.56
C PRO A 355 6.37 -28.28 16.77
N ASP A 356 5.47 -28.55 17.71
CA ASP A 356 5.01 -29.89 18.06
C ASP A 356 4.09 -30.50 16.98
N ALA A 357 3.17 -29.71 16.42
CA ALA A 357 2.36 -30.12 15.29
C ALA A 357 3.21 -30.42 14.04
N HIS A 358 4.21 -29.58 13.75
CA HIS A 358 5.15 -29.79 12.64
C HIS A 358 5.93 -31.09 12.80
N LEU A 359 6.44 -31.38 14.00
CA LEU A 359 7.16 -32.63 14.28
C LEU A 359 6.26 -33.87 14.10
N ARG A 360 5.00 -33.81 14.54
CA ARG A 360 4.04 -34.92 14.32
C ARG A 360 3.65 -35.09 12.86
N ALA A 361 3.46 -34.00 12.14
CA ALA A 361 3.15 -34.03 10.72
C ALA A 361 4.33 -34.62 9.94
N ASP A 362 5.58 -34.28 10.31
CA ASP A 362 6.79 -34.82 9.70
C ASP A 362 6.91 -36.34 9.90
N ARG A 363 6.64 -36.83 11.12
CA ARG A 363 6.59 -38.28 11.39
C ARG A 363 5.51 -38.98 10.56
N SER A 364 4.32 -38.37 10.44
CA SER A 364 3.25 -38.93 9.63
C SER A 364 3.60 -38.89 8.13
N LEU A 365 4.33 -37.88 7.67
CA LEU A 365 4.83 -37.79 6.30
C LEU A 365 5.87 -38.89 6.02
N TYR A 366 6.75 -39.15 6.98
CA TYR A 366 7.68 -40.27 6.91
C TYR A 366 6.94 -41.61 6.79
N ASP A 367 5.90 -41.82 7.62
CA ASP A 367 5.07 -43.03 7.56
C ASP A 367 4.43 -43.16 6.15
N ALA A 368 3.84 -42.09 5.60
CA ALA A 368 3.29 -42.07 4.24
C ALA A 368 4.33 -42.44 3.15
N LYS A 369 5.57 -41.94 3.28
CA LYS A 369 6.66 -42.26 2.34
C LYS A 369 7.10 -43.73 2.46
N SER A 370 7.21 -44.25 3.68
CA SER A 370 7.68 -45.62 3.95
C SER A 370 6.67 -46.69 3.54
N GLU A 371 5.38 -46.40 3.65
CA GLU A 371 4.32 -47.35 3.33
C GLU A 371 3.99 -47.44 1.82
N GLY A 372 4.74 -46.72 0.98
CA GLY A 372 4.63 -46.83 -0.48
C GLY A 372 4.17 -45.57 -1.20
N ARG A 373 4.23 -44.39 -0.55
CA ARG A 373 4.00 -43.07 -1.16
C ARG A 373 2.58 -42.89 -1.72
N ASN A 374 2.33 -41.77 -2.41
CA ASN A 374 1.03 -41.41 -3.00
C ASN A 374 -0.15 -41.54 -2.02
N ARG A 375 0.04 -41.10 -0.78
CA ARG A 375 -0.94 -41.28 0.29
C ARG A 375 -0.79 -40.21 1.36
N ALA A 376 -1.82 -40.11 2.19
CA ALA A 376 -1.76 -39.37 3.44
C ALA A 376 -1.73 -40.33 4.62
N SER A 377 -0.97 -39.97 5.66
CA SER A 377 -0.94 -40.67 6.94
C SER A 377 -1.18 -39.68 8.07
N LEU A 378 -1.76 -40.18 9.16
CA LEU A 378 -1.98 -39.48 10.41
C LEU A 378 -1.61 -40.44 11.54
N ARG A 379 -0.57 -40.09 12.29
CA ARG A 379 -0.18 -40.90 13.44
C ARG A 379 -1.06 -40.55 14.65
N PRO A 380 -1.75 -41.53 15.27
CA PRO A 380 -2.53 -41.27 16.47
C PRO A 380 -1.63 -40.72 17.57
N VAL A 381 -2.09 -39.67 18.26
CA VAL A 381 -1.44 -39.24 19.49
C VAL A 381 -1.60 -40.38 20.49
N ALA A 382 -0.50 -41.00 20.92
CA ALA A 382 -0.54 -41.98 21.99
C ALA A 382 -1.21 -41.29 23.18
N SER A 383 -2.39 -41.76 23.56
CA SER A 383 -3.04 -41.28 24.76
C SER A 383 -2.11 -41.67 25.91
N SER A 384 -1.49 -40.69 26.55
CA SER A 384 -0.99 -40.89 27.90
C SER A 384 -2.23 -41.12 28.75
N ALA A 385 -2.56 -42.38 29.02
CA ALA A 385 -3.53 -42.72 30.04
C ALA A 385 -3.18 -41.93 31.32
N PRO A 386 -4.14 -41.31 32.02
CA PRO A 386 -3.88 -40.77 33.35
C PRO A 386 -3.36 -41.92 34.21
N GLY A 387 -2.20 -41.72 34.83
CA GLY A 387 -1.46 -42.78 35.50
C GLY A 387 -2.33 -43.66 36.38
N GLU A 388 -2.26 -44.97 36.14
CA GLU A 388 -2.35 -45.93 37.22
C GLU A 388 -1.25 -45.57 38.21
N LEU A 389 -1.64 -44.84 39.26
CA LEU A 389 -0.89 -44.79 40.51
C LEU A 389 -0.66 -46.24 40.91
N ALA A 390 0.57 -46.71 40.73
CA ALA A 390 1.05 -47.95 41.31
C ALA A 390 0.84 -47.84 42.82
N PHE A 391 -0.24 -48.43 43.29
CA PHE A 391 -0.53 -48.66 44.70
C PHE A 391 0.57 -49.61 45.20
N PHE A 392 1.61 -49.07 45.83
CA PHE A 392 2.51 -49.86 46.65
C PHE A 392 1.77 -50.15 47.97
N PRO A 393 1.43 -51.41 48.30
CA PRO A 393 0.96 -51.71 49.63
C PRO A 393 2.18 -51.63 50.57
N MET A 394 2.18 -50.63 51.46
CA MET A 394 3.03 -50.69 52.65
C MET A 394 2.56 -51.88 53.49
N ALA A 395 3.42 -52.89 53.57
CA ALA A 395 3.28 -53.97 54.53
C ALA A 395 3.36 -53.38 55.94
N ALA A 396 2.23 -53.44 56.65
CA ALA A 396 2.23 -53.43 58.10
C ALA A 396 2.66 -54.82 58.57
N ASN A 397 3.75 -54.89 59.32
CA ASN A 397 4.12 -56.05 60.13
C ASN A 397 4.94 -55.57 61.33
N GLY A 398 4.47 -55.93 62.53
CA GLY A 398 5.29 -56.09 63.74
C GLY A 398 5.41 -54.88 64.64
#